data_AF-A0A920J2K7-F1
#
_entry.id   AF-A0A920J2K7-F1
#
_cell.length_a   1.000
_cell.length_b   1.000
_cell.length_c   1.000
_cell.angle_alpha   90.00
_cell.angle_beta   90.00
_cell.angle_gamma   90.00
#
_symmetry.space_group_name_H-M   'P 1'
#
loop_
_entity.id
_entity.type
_entity.pdbx_description
1 polymer ?
#
loop_
_entity_poly.entity_id
_entity_poly.type
_entity_poly.pdbx_seq_one_letter_code
_entity_poly.pdbx_strand_id
1 'polypeptide(L)'
;MGYSIILIVVAIFRELIGAGSLAGYEILPLVQNGGWYIGNNYFLLPPSSFVIIGLLIWALRAWKKRSSRRTQFKIQSNSLEAEERRV
;
A
#
# COMPACT_ATOMS: atom_id res chain seq x y z
N MET A 1 10.20 -13.88 -7.37
CA MET A 1 9.55 -13.19 -8.51
C MET A 1 8.57 -12.07 -8.12
N GLY A 2 8.23 -11.86 -6.83
CA GLY A 2 7.31 -10.77 -6.43
C GLY A 2 7.96 -9.41 -6.12
N TYR A 3 9.27 -9.39 -5.81
CA TYR A 3 9.95 -8.15 -5.39
C TYR A 3 10.23 -7.19 -6.55
N SER A 4 10.51 -7.72 -7.75
CA SER A 4 10.72 -6.91 -8.95
C SER A 4 9.47 -6.09 -9.33
N ILE A 5 8.28 -6.68 -9.17
CA ILE A 5 7.00 -5.99 -9.41
C ILE A 5 6.84 -4.80 -8.46
N ILE A 6 7.22 -4.96 -7.19
CA ILE A 6 7.16 -3.90 -6.19
C ILE A 6 8.06 -2.73 -6.59
N LEU A 7 9.29 -3.02 -7.04
CA LEU A 7 10.22 -1.98 -7.49
C LEU A 7 9.70 -1.21 -8.72
N ILE A 8 9.12 -1.92 -9.69
CA ILE A 8 8.52 -1.31 -10.89
C ILE A 8 7.37 -0.39 -10.51
N VAL A 9 6.46 -0.85 -9.65
CA VAL A 9 5.32 -0.06 -9.18
C VAL A 9 5.80 1.21 -8.46
N VAL A 10 6.77 1.08 -7.55
CA VAL A 10 7.34 2.22 -6.82
C VAL A 10 8.00 3.22 -7.78
N ALA A 11 8.73 2.74 -8.80
CA ALA A 11 9.36 3.60 -9.81
C ALA A 11 8.34 4.38 -10.64
N ILE A 12 7.26 3.73 -11.08
CA ILE A 12 6.16 4.35 -11.82
C ILE A 12 5.53 5.49 -11.01
N PHE A 13 5.18 5.23 -9.75
CA PHE A 13 4.60 6.26 -8.88
C PHE A 13 5.58 7.42 -8.64
N ARG A 14 6.88 7.14 -8.53
CA ARG A 14 7.91 8.17 -8.34
C ARG A 14 8.05 9.06 -9.57
N GLU A 15 8.09 8.48 -10.77
CA GLU A 15 8.20 9.23 -12.03
C GLU A 15 6.94 10.03 -12.32
N LEU A 16 5.76 9.43 -12.15
CA LEU A 16 4.49 10.09 -12.42
C LEU A 16 4.25 11.30 -11.51
N ILE A 17 4.50 11.16 -10.20
CA ILE A 17 4.26 12.24 -9.22
C ILE A 17 5.44 13.23 -9.17
N GLY A 18 6.65 12.78 -9.49
CA GLY A 18 7.85 13.63 -9.48
C GLY A 18 7.98 14.46 -10.75
N ALA A 19 7.98 13.80 -11.90
CA ALA A 19 8.30 14.43 -13.19
C ALA A 19 7.08 14.56 -14.11
N GLY A 20 5.90 14.03 -13.77
CA GLY A 20 4.71 14.07 -14.64
C GLY A 20 4.83 13.25 -15.94
N SER A 21 5.94 12.56 -16.11
CA SER A 21 6.23 11.69 -17.24
C SER A 21 6.45 10.26 -16.77
N LEU A 22 6.22 9.31 -17.67
CA LEU A 22 6.46 7.90 -17.43
C LEU A 22 7.29 7.34 -18.58
N ALA A 23 8.49 6.82 -18.28
CA ALA A 23 9.38 6.25 -19.28
C ALA A 23 9.63 7.15 -20.52
N GLY A 24 9.63 8.48 -20.34
CA GLY A 24 9.83 9.47 -21.40
C GLY A 24 8.56 9.93 -22.13
N TYR A 25 7.39 9.35 -21.83
CA TYR A 25 6.10 9.86 -22.29
C TYR A 25 5.52 10.84 -21.27
N GLU A 26 5.27 12.08 -21.68
CA GLU A 26 4.56 13.05 -20.85
C GLU A 26 3.08 12.70 -20.74
N ILE A 27 2.67 12.22 -19.57
CA ILE A 27 1.26 11.90 -19.28
C ILE A 27 0.56 13.14 -18.72
N LEU A 28 1.26 13.87 -17.86
CA LEU A 28 0.82 15.13 -17.28
C LEU A 28 1.68 16.23 -17.91
N PRO A 29 1.14 17.03 -18.85
CA PRO A 29 1.93 18.04 -19.51
C PRO A 29 2.42 19.04 -18.46
N LEU A 30 3.74 19.19 -18.37
CA LEU A 30 4.35 20.04 -17.36
C LEU A 30 4.11 21.50 -17.72
N VAL A 31 4.03 22.37 -16.70
CA VAL A 31 3.97 23.83 -16.90
C VAL A 31 5.14 24.32 -17.76
N GLN A 32 6.30 23.64 -17.68
CA GLN A 32 7.48 23.93 -18.51
C GLN A 32 7.24 23.68 -20.02
N ASN A 33 6.33 22.77 -20.36
CA ASN A 33 5.94 22.43 -21.74
C ASN A 33 4.55 22.98 -22.11
N GLY A 34 4.04 23.98 -21.38
CA GLY A 34 2.75 24.62 -21.63
C GLY A 34 1.53 23.88 -21.05
N GLY A 35 1.75 22.90 -20.17
CA GLY A 35 0.68 22.19 -19.46
C GLY A 35 0.32 22.80 -18.11
N TRP A 36 -0.42 22.05 -17.29
CA TRP A 36 -0.97 22.49 -16.01
C TRP A 36 -0.31 21.82 -14.80
N TYR A 37 0.60 20.87 -15.04
CA TYR A 37 1.22 20.09 -13.98
C TYR A 37 2.58 20.66 -13.56
N ILE A 38 2.73 20.97 -12.27
CA ILE A 38 4.01 21.38 -11.71
C ILE A 38 4.72 20.11 -11.22
N GLY A 39 5.79 19.74 -11.90
CA GLY A 39 6.64 18.63 -11.47
C GLY A 39 7.20 18.88 -10.06
N ASN A 40 7.15 17.85 -9.22
CA ASN A 40 7.57 17.93 -7.83
C ASN A 40 8.95 17.29 -7.63
N ASN A 41 10.01 18.11 -7.71
CA ASN A 41 11.40 17.65 -7.57
C ASN A 41 11.70 16.96 -6.23
N TYR A 42 10.96 17.28 -5.17
CA TYR A 42 11.09 16.61 -3.87
C TYR A 42 10.79 15.11 -3.95
N PHE A 43 9.94 14.69 -4.89
CA PHE A 43 9.59 13.30 -5.08
C PHE A 43 10.63 12.53 -5.90
N LEU A 44 11.53 13.21 -6.59
CA LEU A 44 12.67 12.61 -7.30
C LEU A 44 13.85 12.31 -6.38
N LEU A 45 13.91 12.94 -5.20
CA LEU A 45 14.99 12.77 -4.24
C LEU A 45 14.96 11.38 -3.58
N PRO A 46 16.12 10.77 -3.25
CA PRO A 46 16.20 9.51 -2.51
C PRO A 46 15.29 9.39 -1.28
N PRO A 47 15.13 10.41 -0.41
CA PRO A 47 14.24 10.36 0.75
C PRO A 47 12.76 10.08 0.43
N SER A 48 12.27 10.42 -0.77
CA SER A 48 10.87 10.16 -1.14
C SER A 48 10.56 8.66 -1.24
N SER A 49 11.57 7.84 -1.56
CA SER A 49 11.40 6.39 -1.74
C SER A 49 10.93 5.73 -0.44
N PHE A 50 11.42 6.19 0.71
CA PHE A 50 10.98 5.67 2.02
C PHE A 50 9.51 5.97 2.31
N VAL A 51 9.04 7.16 1.91
CA VAL A 51 7.63 7.57 2.05
C VAL A 51 6.74 6.69 1.18
N ILE A 52 7.11 6.49 -0.09
CA ILE A 52 6.36 5.66 -1.04
C ILE A 52 6.30 4.21 -0.55
N ILE A 53 7.42 3.65 -0.09
CA ILE A 53 7.46 2.28 0.44
C ILE A 53 6.59 2.16 1.71
N GLY A 54 6.61 3.16 2.59
CA GLY A 54 5.74 3.22 3.76
C GLY A 54 4.25 3.22 3.39
N LEU A 55 3.86 4.05 2.41
CA LEU A 55 2.49 4.09 1.88
C LEU A 55 2.09 2.80 1.19
N LEU A 56 3.01 2.17 0.44
CA LEU A 56 2.76 0.90 -0.24
C LEU A 56 2.47 -0.22 0.75
N ILE A 57 3.29 -0.34 1.80
CA ILE A 57 3.09 -1.34 2.87
C ILE A 57 1.79 -1.06 3.61
N TRP A 58 1.49 0.22 3.88
CA TRP A 58 0.24 0.63 4.50
C TRP A 58 -0.97 0.24 3.63
N ALA A 59 -0.94 0.49 2.32
CA ALA A 59 -1.99 0.11 1.39
C ALA A 59 -2.20 -1.40 1.31
N LEU A 60 -1.12 -2.17 1.17
CA LEU A 60 -1.16 -3.64 1.20
C LEU A 60 -1.75 -4.17 2.51
N ARG A 61 -1.41 -3.54 3.63
CA ARG A 61 -1.95 -3.89 4.95
C ARG A 61 -3.41 -3.49 5.11
N ALA A 62 -3.82 -2.32 4.62
CA ALA A 62 -5.20 -1.87 4.65
C ALA A 62 -6.11 -2.82 3.87
N TRP A 63 -5.65 -3.29 2.71
CA TRP A 63 -6.38 -4.26 1.90
C TRP A 63 -6.50 -5.63 2.59
N LYS A 64 -5.42 -6.13 3.20
CA LYS A 64 -5.42 -7.41 3.93
C LYS A 64 -6.17 -7.35 5.27
N LYS A 65 -6.21 -6.19 5.95
CA LYS A 65 -6.85 -6.01 7.26
C LYS A 65 -8.37 -6.19 7.22
N ARG A 66 -8.99 -6.14 6.04
CA ARG A 66 -10.41 -6.45 5.87
C ARG A 66 -10.73 -7.94 6.08
N SER A 67 -9.74 -8.83 5.99
CA SER A 67 -9.90 -10.28 6.15
C SER A 67 -9.46 -10.79 7.54
N SER A 68 -9.65 -10.00 8.60
CA SER A 68 -9.64 -10.55 9.96
C SER A 68 -10.98 -11.20 10.22
N ARG A 69 -11.04 -12.48 9.83
CA ARG A 69 -12.00 -13.50 10.27
C ARG A 69 -12.54 -13.15 11.65
N ARG A 70 -13.87 -13.06 11.80
CA ARG A 70 -14.51 -13.26 13.10
C ARG A 70 -13.91 -14.56 13.63
N THR A 71 -13.06 -14.46 14.65
CA THR A 71 -12.55 -15.62 15.36
C THR A 71 -13.80 -16.28 15.91
N GLN A 72 -14.28 -17.34 15.24
CA GLN A 72 -15.25 -18.22 15.85
C GLN A 72 -14.50 -18.83 17.04
N PHE A 73 -14.64 -18.18 18.19
CA PHE A 73 -14.44 -18.84 19.46
C PHE A 73 -15.51 -19.92 19.50
N LYS A 74 -15.15 -21.11 19.01
CA LYS A 74 -15.89 -22.33 19.25
C LYS A 74 -15.70 -22.61 20.74
N ILE A 75 -16.67 -22.16 21.55
CA ILE A 75 -16.74 -22.48 22.97
C ILE A 75 -16.72 -24.00 23.04
N GLN A 76 -15.63 -24.57 23.56
CA GLN A 76 -15.54 -26.02 23.71
C GLN A 76 -16.56 -26.42 24.77
N SER A 77 -17.42 -27.39 24.46
CA SER A 77 -18.51 -27.89 25.30
C SER A 77 -18.07 -28.41 26.68
N ASN A 78 -16.75 -28.58 26.89
CA ASN A 78 -16.15 -29.07 28.12
C ASN A 78 -16.38 -28.14 29.34
N SER A 79 -16.72 -26.87 29.15
CA SER A 79 -17.05 -25.98 30.27
C SER A 79 -18.49 -26.14 30.79
N LEU A 80 -19.39 -26.78 30.02
CA LEU A 80 -20.78 -27.01 30.42
C LEU A 80 -20.93 -28.34 31.16
N GLU A 81 -20.21 -29.39 30.73
CA GLU A 81 -20.17 -30.70 31.40
C GLU A 81 -19.51 -30.66 32.80
N ALA A 82 -18.59 -29.71 33.04
CA ALA A 82 -17.94 -29.55 34.34
C ALA A 82 -18.85 -28.87 35.38
N GLU A 83 -19.81 -28.06 34.94
CA GLU A 83 -20.82 -27.42 35.80
C GLU A 83 -21.96 -28.40 36.12
N GLU A 84 -22.41 -29.20 35.15
CA GLU A 84 -23.48 -30.20 35.34
C GLU A 84 -23.08 -31.35 36.29
N ARG A 85 -21.78 -31.67 36.41
CA ARG A 85 -21.28 -32.64 37.42
C ARG A 85 -21.17 -32.08 38.84
N ARG A 86 -21.35 -30.77 39.04
CA ARG A 86 -21.24 -30.10 40.35
C ARG A 86 -22.60 -29.76 40.97
N VAL A 87 -23.71 -30.02 40.27
CA VAL A 87 -25.10 -29.87 40.74
C VAL A 87 -25.71 -31.23 41.01
#